data_AF-A0A5E4GHM2-F1
#
_entry.id   AF-A0A5E4GHM2-F1
#
_cell.length_a   1.000
_cell.length_b   1.000
_cell.length_c   1.000
_cell.angle_alpha   90.00
_cell.angle_beta   90.00
_cell.angle_gamma   90.00
#
_symmetry.space_group_name_H-M   'P 1'
#
loop_
_entity.id
_entity.type
_entity.pdbx_description
1 polymer ?
#
loop_
_entity_poly.entity_id
_entity_poly.type
_entity_poly.pdbx_seq_one_letter_code
_entity_poly.pdbx_strand_id
1 'polypeptide(L)'
;MALWRARAVSSTLFNRLLGGHFNAISSTTTTCRTLSTGGASNQLFHYDVNSQFGRCMPLADMHIQAKIHSIEMHPGQGGKLVRAPGTYAKILKEPTSRCLVRLPSGVEKWIDSKCRATIGTVPSEGNKPKKLYKAGQNRWLGRRPTVRGVAMNPVDHPHGGGEGKSKSSGSHGKGSRTPWGKPTKGGYKTGPNKRRK
;
A
#
# COMPACT_ATOMS: atom_id res chain seq x y z
N MET A 1 48.11 -1.93 34.54
CA MET A 1 47.94 -3.40 34.60
C MET A 1 46.88 -3.78 33.56
N ALA A 2 47.17 -3.74 32.26
CA ALA A 2 47.76 -4.83 31.46
C ALA A 2 46.94 -6.14 31.62
N LEU A 3 46.32 -6.76 30.61
CA LEU A 3 46.75 -6.96 29.22
C LEU A 3 45.54 -7.16 28.28
N TRP A 4 45.57 -6.44 27.16
CA TRP A 4 44.88 -6.78 25.91
C TRP A 4 45.44 -8.11 25.35
N ARG A 5 44.57 -8.92 24.76
CA ARG A 5 44.96 -9.95 23.79
C ARG A 5 44.28 -9.66 22.45
N ALA A 6 44.99 -8.93 21.61
CA ALA A 6 44.73 -8.86 20.17
C ALA A 6 45.21 -10.17 19.52
N ARG A 7 44.41 -10.70 18.58
CA ARG A 7 44.88 -11.71 17.61
C ARG A 7 45.00 -11.03 16.25
N ALA A 8 46.23 -10.94 15.78
CA ALA A 8 46.62 -10.33 14.53
C ALA A 8 46.82 -11.42 13.46
N VAL A 9 46.29 -11.13 12.27
CA VAL A 9 46.76 -11.46 10.91
C VAL A 9 46.77 -12.93 10.45
N SER A 10 45.99 -13.16 9.37
CA SER A 10 46.58 -13.76 8.17
C SER A 10 46.12 -12.95 6.95
N SER A 11 47.09 -12.27 6.35
CA SER A 11 47.00 -11.28 5.28
C SER A 11 47.09 -11.90 3.87
N THR A 12 46.77 -13.19 3.71
CA THR A 12 46.92 -13.88 2.40
C THR A 12 45.62 -14.00 1.59
N LEU A 13 44.49 -13.46 2.09
CA LEU A 13 43.23 -13.38 1.32
C LEU A 13 42.83 -11.94 0.94
N PHE A 14 43.60 -10.94 1.39
CA PHE A 14 43.24 -9.52 1.20
C PHE A 14 43.78 -8.89 -0.10
N ASN A 15 44.69 -9.55 -0.83
CA ASN A 15 45.36 -8.96 -2.00
C ASN A 15 45.21 -9.74 -3.32
N ARG A 16 44.14 -10.54 -3.50
CA ARG A 16 43.90 -11.27 -4.78
C ARG A 16 42.64 -10.90 -5.56
N LEU A 17 41.96 -9.80 -5.22
CA LEU A 17 40.79 -9.32 -5.96
C LEU A 17 40.81 -7.81 -6.27
N LEU A 18 41.98 -7.18 -6.21
CA LEU A 18 42.22 -5.90 -6.89
C LEU A 18 42.75 -6.19 -8.30
N GLY A 19 41.81 -6.54 -9.18
CA GLY A 19 42.00 -6.66 -10.62
C GLY A 19 40.68 -6.29 -11.27
N GLY A 20 40.58 -5.04 -11.71
CA GLY A 20 39.33 -4.41 -12.12
C GLY A 20 38.65 -5.06 -13.32
N HIS A 21 37.33 -5.20 -13.21
CA HIS A 21 36.43 -5.17 -14.36
C HIS A 21 35.24 -4.29 -13.96
N PHE A 22 35.18 -3.10 -14.57
CA PHE A 22 33.96 -2.31 -14.66
C PHE A 22 32.88 -3.18 -15.29
N ASN A 23 31.81 -3.49 -14.54
CA ASN A 23 30.59 -4.01 -15.12
C ASN A 23 29.40 -3.27 -14.51
N ALA A 24 28.71 -2.55 -15.39
CA ALA A 24 27.49 -1.81 -15.12
C ALA A 24 26.41 -2.72 -14.55
N ILE A 25 25.83 -2.35 -13.41
CA ILE A 25 24.64 -3.00 -12.86
C ILE A 25 23.44 -2.50 -13.65
N SER A 26 23.16 -3.23 -14.73
CA SER A 26 21.90 -3.18 -15.46
C SER A 26 20.77 -3.66 -14.55
N SER A 27 19.63 -3.00 -14.65
CA SER A 27 18.35 -3.36 -14.05
C SER A 27 18.05 -4.84 -14.19
N THR A 28 17.78 -5.53 -13.07
CA THR A 28 17.13 -6.84 -13.08
C THR A 28 15.69 -6.68 -13.56
N THR A 29 15.52 -6.69 -14.87
CA THR A 29 14.22 -6.81 -15.53
C THR A 29 13.73 -8.25 -15.33
N THR A 30 12.61 -8.38 -14.62
CA THR A 30 11.87 -9.64 -14.50
C THR A 30 11.59 -10.22 -15.88
N THR A 31 11.93 -11.50 -16.05
CA THR A 31 11.72 -12.36 -17.22
C THR A 31 10.42 -12.07 -17.98
N CYS A 32 10.54 -11.50 -19.18
CA CYS A 32 9.48 -11.47 -20.18
C CYS A 32 9.43 -12.82 -20.91
N ARG A 33 8.23 -13.39 -21.05
CA ARG A 33 8.03 -14.58 -21.88
C ARG A 33 8.21 -14.19 -23.35
N THR A 34 9.15 -14.84 -24.02
CA THR A 34 9.38 -14.76 -25.46
C THR A 34 8.19 -15.35 -26.21
N LEU A 35 7.51 -14.53 -27.00
CA LEU A 35 6.52 -14.94 -27.99
C LEU A 35 7.23 -15.51 -29.22
N SER A 36 6.69 -16.62 -29.72
CA SER A 36 7.14 -17.38 -30.87
C SER A 36 7.17 -16.56 -32.17
N THR A 37 8.23 -16.79 -32.94
CA THR A 37 8.47 -16.33 -34.31
C THR A 37 7.38 -16.79 -35.29
N GLY A 38 6.81 -15.84 -36.05
CA GLY A 38 6.02 -16.12 -37.24
C GLY A 38 5.35 -14.87 -37.82
N GLY A 39 5.79 -14.44 -39.00
CA GLY A 39 5.04 -13.54 -39.90
C GLY A 39 5.43 -12.06 -39.85
N ALA A 40 6.20 -11.63 -40.85
CA ALA A 40 6.47 -10.23 -41.12
C ALA A 40 5.20 -9.50 -41.55
N SER A 41 4.77 -8.53 -40.74
CA SER A 41 4.12 -7.32 -41.21
C SER A 41 4.69 -6.18 -40.37
N ASN A 42 5.56 -5.37 -40.97
CA ASN A 42 6.01 -4.11 -40.39
C ASN A 42 4.84 -3.11 -40.45
N GLN A 43 3.78 -3.37 -39.69
CA GLN A 43 2.92 -2.29 -39.24
C GLN A 43 3.71 -1.59 -38.15
N LEU A 44 4.11 -0.34 -38.43
CA LEU A 44 4.50 0.61 -37.39
C LEU A 44 3.27 0.81 -36.48
N PHE A 45 3.03 -0.14 -35.59
CA PHE A 45 2.16 0.09 -34.44
C PHE A 45 2.82 1.21 -33.67
N HIS A 46 2.27 2.42 -33.79
CA HIS A 46 2.72 3.54 -32.97
C HIS A 46 2.48 3.13 -31.53
N TYR A 47 3.55 2.74 -30.84
CA TYR A 47 3.47 2.08 -29.56
C TYR A 47 3.10 3.14 -28.52
N ASP A 48 1.81 3.23 -28.18
CA ASP A 48 1.36 4.33 -27.36
C ASP A 48 1.86 4.18 -25.92
N VAL A 49 2.80 5.03 -25.53
CA VAL A 49 3.55 4.92 -24.27
C VAL A 49 2.61 5.02 -23.07
N ASN A 50 1.54 5.80 -23.19
CA ASN A 50 0.53 6.05 -22.17
C ASN A 50 -0.41 4.86 -21.88
N SER A 51 -0.32 3.79 -22.68
CA SER A 51 -1.18 2.61 -22.59
C SER A 51 -0.41 1.36 -22.14
N GLN A 52 0.91 1.48 -21.97
CA GLN A 52 1.76 0.38 -21.51
C GLN A 52 1.64 0.16 -19.99
N PHE A 53 1.30 -1.06 -19.59
CA PHE A 53 1.26 -1.46 -18.18
C PHE A 53 2.65 -1.39 -17.53
N GLY A 54 2.70 -0.94 -16.28
CA GLY A 54 3.94 -0.84 -15.51
C GLY A 54 4.76 0.41 -15.80
N ARG A 55 4.40 1.24 -16.80
CA ARG A 55 5.07 2.51 -17.06
C ARG A 55 4.66 3.57 -16.04
N CYS A 56 5.64 4.33 -15.54
CA CYS A 56 5.43 5.45 -14.64
C CYS A 56 5.63 6.79 -15.35
N MET A 57 4.61 7.64 -15.32
CA MET A 57 4.58 8.96 -15.98
C MET A 57 3.71 9.94 -15.16
N PRO A 58 3.77 11.26 -15.40
CA PRO A 58 2.87 12.21 -14.74
C PRO A 58 1.43 11.97 -15.19
N LEU A 59 0.46 12.36 -14.35
CA LEU A 59 -0.96 12.21 -14.66
C LEU A 59 -1.40 13.05 -15.87
N ALA A 60 -0.62 14.08 -16.23
CA ALA A 60 -0.76 14.87 -17.45
C ALA A 60 -0.69 14.04 -18.74
N ASP A 61 0.19 13.05 -18.77
CA ASP A 61 0.50 12.30 -19.98
C ASP A 61 -0.31 10.99 -20.09
N MET A 62 -1.13 10.69 -19.07
CA MET A 62 -1.91 9.46 -19.01
C MET A 62 -3.27 9.60 -19.69
N HIS A 63 -3.70 8.51 -20.31
CA HIS A 63 -5.04 8.42 -20.87
C HIS A 63 -6.16 8.52 -19.83
N ILE A 64 -7.25 9.18 -20.21
CA ILE A 64 -8.49 9.16 -19.46
C ILE A 64 -8.95 7.70 -19.32
N GLN A 65 -9.57 7.38 -18.20
CA GLN A 65 -10.05 6.05 -17.87
C GLN A 65 -8.96 4.98 -17.69
N ALA A 66 -7.68 5.32 -17.80
CA ALA A 66 -6.59 4.41 -17.48
C ALA A 66 -6.69 3.92 -16.03
N LYS A 67 -6.37 2.64 -15.84
CA LYS A 67 -6.18 2.06 -14.51
C LYS A 67 -4.79 2.47 -14.02
N ILE A 68 -4.71 3.02 -12.82
CA ILE A 68 -3.46 3.53 -12.26
C ILE A 68 -3.27 3.09 -10.81
N HIS A 69 -2.02 2.96 -10.38
CA HIS A 69 -1.64 2.65 -9.00
C HIS A 69 -0.38 3.41 -8.58
N SER A 70 -0.01 3.33 -7.30
CA SER A 70 1.17 4.02 -6.73
C SER A 70 1.17 5.52 -7.02
N ILE A 71 0.07 6.21 -6.71
CA ILE A 71 -0.14 7.62 -7.06
C ILE A 71 0.48 8.54 -6.00
N GLU A 72 1.17 9.58 -6.45
CA GLU A 72 1.70 10.64 -5.59
C GLU A 72 0.58 11.52 -5.00
N MET A 73 0.76 11.97 -3.76
CA MET A 73 -0.15 12.95 -3.16
C MET A 73 0.21 14.38 -3.57
N HIS A 74 1.51 14.65 -3.65
CA HIS A 74 2.12 15.88 -4.15
C HIS A 74 3.27 15.52 -5.08
N PRO A 75 3.59 16.37 -6.08
CA PRO A 75 4.63 16.06 -7.05
C PRO A 75 5.97 15.74 -6.37
N GLY A 76 6.60 14.63 -6.75
CA GLY A 76 7.92 14.22 -6.25
C GLY A 76 7.93 13.65 -4.83
N GLN A 77 6.77 13.50 -4.19
CA GLN A 77 6.67 12.92 -2.84
C GLN A 77 6.70 11.38 -2.82
N GLY A 78 6.72 10.76 -4.00
CA GLY A 78 6.58 9.31 -4.18
C GLY A 78 5.14 8.80 -4.00
N GLY A 79 4.89 7.61 -4.54
CA GLY A 79 3.56 6.98 -4.51
C GLY A 79 3.08 6.71 -3.09
N LYS A 80 2.00 7.37 -2.67
CA LYS A 80 1.39 7.22 -1.35
C LYS A 80 -0.01 6.61 -1.41
N LEU A 81 -0.73 6.82 -2.50
CA LEU A 81 -2.08 6.32 -2.69
C LEU A 81 -2.04 5.04 -3.52
N VAL A 82 -3.02 4.15 -3.27
CA VAL A 82 -3.26 2.93 -4.07
C VAL A 82 -2.03 2.02 -4.17
N ARG A 83 -1.62 1.47 -3.01
CA ARG A 83 -0.47 0.54 -2.90
C ARG A 83 -0.85 -0.88 -2.48
N ALA A 84 -2.12 -1.10 -2.11
CA ALA A 84 -2.56 -2.40 -1.65
C ALA A 84 -2.63 -3.39 -2.84
N PRO A 85 -2.29 -4.67 -2.64
CA PRO A 85 -2.29 -5.66 -3.72
C PRO A 85 -3.66 -5.76 -4.38
N GLY A 86 -3.68 -5.82 -5.72
CA GLY A 86 -4.92 -5.92 -6.50
C GLY A 86 -5.76 -4.63 -6.55
N THR A 87 -5.30 -3.52 -5.94
CA THR A 87 -6.03 -2.25 -6.02
C THR A 87 -5.60 -1.41 -7.21
N TYR A 88 -6.54 -0.62 -7.73
CA TYR A 88 -6.30 0.37 -8.77
C TYR A 88 -7.20 1.59 -8.54
N ALA A 89 -6.85 2.70 -9.16
CA ALA A 89 -7.63 3.91 -9.30
C ALA A 89 -7.90 4.18 -10.78
N LYS A 90 -8.86 5.07 -11.06
CA LYS A 90 -9.23 5.42 -12.44
C LYS A 90 -9.20 6.93 -12.64
N ILE A 91 -8.59 7.39 -13.73
CA ILE A 91 -8.65 8.79 -14.14
C ILE A 91 -10.02 9.05 -14.77
N LEU A 92 -10.77 10.04 -14.27
CA LEU A 92 -12.12 10.35 -14.76
C LEU A 92 -12.14 11.51 -15.76
N LYS A 93 -11.33 12.55 -15.51
CA LYS A 93 -11.28 13.77 -16.32
C LYS A 93 -9.85 14.02 -16.79
N GLU A 94 -9.75 14.71 -17.92
CA GLU A 94 -8.48 15.12 -18.51
C GLU A 94 -7.64 15.99 -17.58
N PRO A 95 -6.31 15.92 -17.71
CA PRO A 95 -5.39 16.60 -16.83
C PRO A 95 -5.02 18.01 -17.33
N THR A 96 -5.78 19.06 -16.99
CA THR A 96 -5.36 20.44 -17.33
C THR A 96 -4.40 21.03 -16.29
N SER A 97 -4.76 20.97 -15.01
CA SER A 97 -3.94 21.44 -13.88
C SER A 97 -4.04 20.51 -12.68
N ARG A 98 -5.22 19.93 -12.50
CA ARG A 98 -5.51 18.83 -11.59
C ARG A 98 -6.32 17.78 -12.30
N CYS A 99 -6.03 16.53 -11.98
CA CYS A 99 -6.74 15.37 -12.49
C CYS A 99 -7.79 14.93 -11.46
N LEU A 100 -9.00 14.63 -11.93
CA LEU A 100 -10.01 13.99 -11.11
C LEU A 100 -9.78 12.47 -11.14
N VAL A 101 -9.38 11.90 -10.01
CA VAL A 101 -9.10 10.47 -9.87
C VAL A 101 -10.10 9.82 -8.92
N ARG A 102 -10.73 8.72 -9.37
CA ARG A 102 -11.54 7.85 -8.52
C ARG A 102 -10.65 6.85 -7.79
N LEU A 103 -10.61 6.95 -6.47
CA LEU A 103 -9.83 6.08 -5.59
C LEU A 103 -10.54 4.73 -5.37
N PRO A 104 -9.82 3.67 -4.94
CA PRO A 104 -10.43 2.37 -4.59
C PRO A 104 -11.40 2.48 -3.40
N SER A 105 -11.30 3.53 -2.58
CA SER A 105 -12.30 3.83 -1.54
C SER A 105 -13.65 4.30 -2.09
N GLY A 106 -13.76 4.52 -3.40
CA GLY A 106 -14.92 5.10 -4.06
C GLY A 106 -14.95 6.63 -4.07
N VAL A 107 -14.04 7.28 -3.33
CA VAL A 107 -13.95 8.75 -3.26
C VAL A 107 -13.25 9.30 -4.50
N GLU A 108 -13.83 10.34 -5.09
CA GLU A 108 -13.19 11.13 -6.14
C GLU A 108 -12.32 12.21 -5.52
N LYS A 109 -11.07 12.32 -5.99
CA LYS A 109 -10.09 13.25 -5.44
C LYS A 109 -9.39 13.99 -6.57
N TRP A 110 -9.24 15.29 -6.39
CA TRP A 110 -8.39 16.13 -7.23
C TRP A 110 -6.91 15.96 -6.83
N ILE A 111 -6.08 15.63 -7.81
CA ILE A 111 -4.63 15.43 -7.67
C ILE A 111 -3.93 16.35 -8.67
N ASP A 112 -2.78 16.92 -8.32
CA ASP A 112 -2.00 17.75 -9.24
C ASP A 112 -1.60 16.95 -10.49
N SER A 113 -1.71 17.55 -11.67
CA SER A 113 -1.37 16.88 -12.94
C SER A 113 0.11 16.48 -13.03
N LYS A 114 0.98 17.17 -12.28
CA LYS A 114 2.42 16.84 -12.18
C LYS A 114 2.71 15.60 -11.33
N CYS A 115 1.76 15.14 -10.52
CA CYS A 115 1.93 13.92 -9.73
C CYS A 115 2.16 12.72 -10.65
N ARG A 116 3.07 11.84 -10.25
CA ARG A 116 3.34 10.60 -10.98
C ARG A 116 2.42 9.47 -10.51
N ALA A 117 2.12 8.58 -11.43
CA ALA A 117 1.46 7.31 -11.15
C ALA A 117 2.03 6.21 -12.06
N THR A 118 1.69 4.96 -11.80
CA THR A 118 2.05 3.82 -12.65
C THR A 118 0.80 3.22 -13.28
N ILE A 119 0.85 2.94 -14.58
CA ILE A 119 -0.27 2.36 -15.32
C ILE A 119 -0.46 0.90 -14.92
N GLY A 120 -1.72 0.51 -14.70
CA GLY A 120 -2.15 -0.83 -14.33
C GLY A 120 -2.64 -0.93 -12.89
N THR A 121 -2.76 -2.17 -12.44
CA THR A 121 -3.18 -2.55 -11.08
C THR A 121 -1.94 -2.97 -10.28
N VAL A 122 -1.97 -2.78 -8.95
CA VAL A 122 -0.90 -3.34 -8.10
C VAL A 122 -0.85 -4.87 -8.28
N PRO A 123 0.32 -5.45 -8.59
CA PRO A 123 0.44 -6.89 -8.76
C PRO A 123 -0.06 -7.63 -7.52
N SER A 124 -0.82 -8.68 -7.75
CA SER A 124 -1.31 -9.60 -6.73
C SER A 124 -0.99 -10.99 -7.20
N GLU A 125 -0.40 -11.82 -6.35
CA GLU A 125 0.06 -13.17 -6.67
C GLU A 125 -1.08 -14.18 -6.90
N GLY A 126 -2.26 -13.74 -7.32
CA GLY A 126 -3.45 -14.59 -7.51
C GLY A 126 -4.03 -15.17 -6.21
N ASN A 127 -3.37 -14.94 -5.08
CA ASN A 127 -3.81 -15.41 -3.77
C ASN A 127 -5.06 -14.64 -3.33
N LYS A 128 -6.23 -15.29 -3.47
CA LYS A 128 -7.44 -14.91 -2.73
C LYS A 128 -7.07 -14.71 -1.26
N PRO A 129 -7.71 -13.79 -0.52
CA PRO A 129 -7.39 -13.56 0.88
C PRO A 129 -7.41 -14.89 1.65
N LYS A 130 -6.23 -15.36 2.07
CA LYS A 130 -6.08 -16.67 2.69
C LYS A 130 -6.71 -16.63 4.07
N LYS A 131 -7.67 -17.51 4.32
CA LYS A 131 -8.20 -17.73 5.68
C LYS A 131 -7.07 -18.30 6.54
N LEU A 132 -6.84 -17.67 7.68
CA LEU A 132 -5.90 -18.18 8.68
C LEU A 132 -6.54 -19.40 9.36
N TYR A 133 -5.79 -20.50 9.48
CA TYR A 133 -6.29 -21.77 10.03
C TYR A 133 -5.99 -21.93 11.52
N LYS A 134 -5.02 -21.20 12.07
CA LYS A 134 -4.69 -21.22 13.51
C LYS A 134 -4.40 -19.83 14.05
N ALA A 135 -4.65 -19.66 15.35
CA ALA A 135 -4.38 -18.40 16.06
C ALA A 135 -2.90 -17.97 15.96
N GLY A 136 -1.96 -18.93 15.93
CA GLY A 136 -0.52 -18.67 15.79
C GLY A 136 -0.14 -17.93 14.49
N GLN A 137 -0.88 -18.09 13.40
CA GLN A 137 -0.58 -17.37 12.16
C GLN A 137 -0.82 -15.86 12.28
N ASN A 138 -1.84 -15.46 13.04
CA ASN A 138 -2.05 -14.05 13.36
C ASN A 138 -0.86 -13.46 14.13
N ARG A 139 -0.25 -14.28 15.02
CA ARG A 139 0.94 -13.89 15.78
C ARG A 139 2.17 -13.75 14.90
N TRP A 140 2.36 -14.62 13.91
CA TRP A 140 3.44 -14.50 12.91
C TRP A 140 3.34 -13.22 12.08
N LEU A 141 2.11 -12.73 11.83
CA LEU A 141 1.86 -11.44 11.18
C LEU A 141 2.05 -10.23 12.13
N GLY A 142 2.55 -10.43 13.36
CA GLY A 142 2.76 -9.37 14.36
C GLY A 142 1.48 -8.87 15.05
N ARG A 143 0.32 -9.49 14.83
CA ARG A 143 -0.95 -9.07 15.45
C ARG A 143 -1.13 -9.74 16.81
N ARG A 144 -1.30 -8.93 17.86
CA ARG A 144 -1.58 -9.40 19.23
C ARG A 144 -3.08 -9.68 19.44
N PRO A 145 -3.45 -10.57 20.36
CA PRO A 145 -4.86 -10.78 20.70
C PRO A 145 -5.47 -9.49 21.27
N THR A 146 -6.65 -9.11 20.78
CA THR A 146 -7.40 -7.94 21.25
C THR A 146 -8.60 -8.39 22.09
N VAL A 147 -8.75 -7.82 23.29
CA VAL A 147 -9.88 -8.13 24.20
C VAL A 147 -11.09 -7.25 23.84
N ARG A 148 -12.29 -7.82 23.87
CA ARG A 148 -13.54 -7.08 23.64
C ARG A 148 -13.90 -6.25 24.87
N GLY A 149 -14.44 -5.05 24.68
CA GLY A 149 -14.83 -4.17 25.79
C GLY A 149 -15.86 -4.75 26.77
N VAL A 150 -16.71 -5.69 26.33
CA VAL A 150 -17.69 -6.39 27.19
C VAL A 150 -17.03 -7.34 28.20
N ALA A 151 -15.81 -7.79 27.92
CA ALA A 151 -15.05 -8.65 28.83
C ALA A 151 -14.21 -7.86 29.85
N MET A 152 -14.31 -6.53 29.84
CA MET A 152 -13.54 -5.63 30.69
C MET A 152 -14.40 -5.08 31.85
N ASN A 153 -13.76 -4.41 32.80
CA ASN A 153 -14.46 -3.74 33.90
C ASN A 153 -14.98 -2.36 33.47
N PRO A 154 -15.97 -1.76 34.18
CA PRO A 154 -16.50 -0.42 33.85
C PRO A 154 -15.43 0.69 33.81
N VAL A 155 -14.34 0.53 34.56
CA VAL A 155 -13.21 1.46 34.59
C VAL A 155 -12.41 1.47 33.28
N ASP A 156 -12.32 0.33 32.60
CA ASP A 156 -11.46 0.16 31.43
C ASP A 156 -12.19 0.49 30.12
N HIS A 157 -13.48 0.20 30.05
CA HIS A 157 -14.26 0.35 28.83
C HIS A 157 -15.70 0.80 29.10
N PRO A 158 -16.27 1.68 28.26
CA PRO A 158 -17.69 2.05 28.33
C PRO A 158 -18.71 0.90 28.18
N HIS A 159 -18.25 -0.32 27.91
CA HIS A 159 -19.10 -1.51 27.79
C HIS A 159 -18.78 -2.55 28.88
N GLY A 160 -17.87 -2.21 29.79
CA GLY A 160 -17.41 -3.13 30.82
C GLY A 160 -18.40 -3.24 31.97
N GLY A 161 -18.28 -4.34 32.71
CA GLY A 161 -19.13 -4.70 33.85
C GLY A 161 -20.49 -5.29 33.49
N GLY A 162 -21.35 -5.35 34.51
CA GLY A 162 -22.61 -6.09 34.51
C GLY A 162 -22.45 -7.52 35.03
N GLU A 163 -23.55 -8.09 35.52
CA GLU A 163 -23.61 -9.49 35.94
C GLU A 163 -23.81 -10.38 34.70
N GLY A 164 -22.73 -10.99 34.24
CA GLY A 164 -22.74 -11.84 33.04
C GLY A 164 -22.67 -11.08 31.71
N LYS A 165 -23.13 -11.69 30.62
CA LYS A 165 -23.06 -11.10 29.28
C LYS A 165 -24.11 -10.00 29.11
N SER A 166 -23.70 -8.75 29.22
CA SER A 166 -24.56 -7.60 28.94
C SER A 166 -24.62 -7.29 27.43
N LYS A 167 -25.80 -6.86 26.96
CA LYS A 167 -25.86 -6.17 25.67
C LYS A 167 -25.11 -4.86 25.85
N SER A 168 -24.21 -4.54 24.91
CA SER A 168 -23.30 -3.37 24.85
C SER A 168 -23.92 -1.99 25.17
N SER A 169 -25.22 -1.89 25.43
CA SER A 169 -25.95 -0.72 25.90
C SER A 169 -26.19 -0.79 27.41
N GLY A 170 -25.17 -0.56 28.24
CA GLY A 170 -25.39 -0.33 29.67
C GLY A 170 -26.25 0.92 29.90
N SER A 171 -27.27 0.79 30.76
CA SER A 171 -28.19 1.75 31.42
C SER A 171 -28.89 2.86 30.59
N HIS A 172 -28.29 3.43 29.55
CA HIS A 172 -28.81 4.63 28.84
C HIS A 172 -28.95 4.48 27.32
N GLY A 173 -28.98 3.25 26.79
CA GLY A 173 -29.22 3.01 25.35
C GLY A 173 -28.16 3.61 24.41
N LYS A 174 -27.00 4.03 24.93
CA LYS A 174 -25.93 4.60 24.12
C LYS A 174 -25.36 3.47 23.23
N GLY A 175 -25.40 3.63 21.90
CA GLY A 175 -24.87 2.64 20.95
C GLY A 175 -23.38 2.34 21.14
N SER A 176 -22.84 1.36 20.41
CA SER A 176 -21.45 0.89 20.59
C SER A 176 -20.41 2.02 20.54
N ARG A 177 -19.48 2.03 21.51
CA ARG A 177 -18.43 3.04 21.69
C ARG A 177 -17.02 2.44 21.65
N THR A 178 -16.05 3.31 21.40
CA THR A 178 -14.61 3.07 21.58
C THR A 178 -14.23 3.12 23.06
N PRO A 179 -13.03 2.65 23.46
CA PRO A 179 -12.53 2.80 24.83
C PRO A 179 -12.54 4.26 25.32
N TRP A 180 -12.34 5.22 24.40
CA TRP A 180 -12.40 6.67 24.69
C TRP A 180 -13.81 7.28 24.58
N GLY A 181 -14.87 6.46 24.57
CA GLY A 181 -16.26 6.92 24.58
C GLY A 181 -16.81 7.47 23.25
N LYS A 182 -16.01 7.56 22.18
CA LYS A 182 -16.50 7.97 20.85
C LYS A 182 -17.39 6.88 20.22
N PRO A 183 -18.52 7.22 19.57
CA PRO A 183 -19.38 6.25 18.89
C PRO A 183 -18.66 5.51 17.74
N THR A 184 -18.94 4.21 17.56
CA THR A 184 -18.35 3.37 16.49
C THR A 184 -19.32 3.02 15.37
N LYS A 185 -20.62 3.22 15.58
CA LYS A 185 -21.70 2.91 14.62
C LYS A 185 -22.46 4.18 14.23
N GLY A 186 -23.39 4.07 13.28
CA GLY A 186 -24.29 5.17 12.90
C GLY A 186 -23.65 6.30 12.10
N GLY A 187 -22.57 6.01 11.35
CA GLY A 187 -21.94 7.00 10.47
C GLY A 187 -21.21 8.13 11.20
N TYR A 188 -20.77 7.91 12.45
CA TYR A 188 -19.95 8.85 13.19
C TYR A 188 -18.68 9.20 12.37
N LYS A 189 -18.55 10.47 12.00
CA LYS A 189 -17.46 10.97 11.16
C LYS A 189 -16.35 11.53 12.04
N THR A 190 -15.19 10.88 12.02
CA THR A 190 -14.04 11.22 12.86
C THR A 190 -13.16 12.36 12.30
N GLY A 191 -13.29 12.67 11.01
CA GLY A 191 -12.52 13.73 10.37
C GLY A 191 -13.06 15.13 10.69
N PRO A 192 -12.19 16.16 10.78
CA PRO A 192 -12.60 17.53 11.09
C PRO A 192 -13.56 18.06 10.01
N ASN A 193 -14.64 18.74 10.44
CA ASN A 193 -15.69 19.22 9.54
C ASN A 193 -15.18 20.18 8.46
N LYS A 194 -14.19 21.04 8.78
CA LYS A 194 -13.59 22.00 7.84
C LYS A 194 -12.91 21.35 6.62
N ARG A 195 -12.49 20.08 6.72
CA ARG A 195 -11.84 19.36 5.61
C ARG A 195 -12.82 18.51 4.78
N ARG A 196 -14.09 18.46 5.17
CA ARG A 196 -15.09 17.53 4.63
C ARG A 196 -16.28 18.22 3.97
N LYS A 197 -16.64 19.43 4.42
CA LYS A 197 -17.49 20.36 3.68
C LYS A 197 -16.62 21.06 2.64
#